data_AF-A0A660W267-F1
#
_entry.id   AF-A0A660W267-F1
#
_cell.length_a   1.000
_cell.length_b   1.000
_cell.length_c   1.000
_cell.angle_alpha   90.00
_cell.angle_beta   90.00
_cell.angle_gamma   90.00
#
_symmetry.space_group_name_H-M   'P 1'
#
loop_
_entity.id
_entity.type
_entity.pdbx_description
1 polymer ?
#
loop_
_entity_poly.entity_id
_entity_poly.type
_entity_poly.pdbx_seq_one_letter_code
_entity_poly.pdbx_strand_id
1 'polypeptide(L)'
;MTEPDKSSSSARPRKCQQCSATVEGTAVCDFCKTLNPAAAMMDFFSLLGLAERFDIDPEELRRKYLALSRHAHPDYHVNDNADVRNLHLQVSASLNEAYQTLRDPASRAAYLLERLGGKSSEADKSVPDGFLDTMMMMQEDVQDAVEASDAAELARLREVLQTQHDGLMRGVAELFAQHQQAVICQAVTAGLLEEIRQQLNAVSYVKKLIDLTR
;
A
#
# COMPACT_ATOMS: atom_id res chain seq x y z
N MET A 1 -41.28 9.21 -23.95
CA MET A 1 -40.99 9.96 -22.71
C MET A 1 -40.23 9.01 -21.81
N THR A 2 -38.91 9.03 -21.94
CA THR A 2 -38.00 8.04 -21.37
C THR A 2 -37.38 8.68 -20.12
N GLU A 3 -37.72 8.17 -18.95
CA GLU A 3 -37.02 8.51 -17.69
C GLU A 3 -35.62 7.86 -17.70
N PRO A 4 -34.56 8.58 -17.30
CA PRO A 4 -33.30 7.96 -16.95
C PRO A 4 -33.10 7.92 -15.42
N ASP A 5 -32.64 6.74 -14.98
CA ASP A 5 -31.52 6.48 -14.07
C ASP A 5 -31.51 7.06 -12.63
N LYS A 6 -31.27 6.16 -11.66
CA LYS A 6 -30.65 6.44 -10.35
C LYS A 6 -30.24 5.13 -9.66
N SER A 7 -29.20 4.50 -10.18
CA SER A 7 -28.44 3.48 -9.45
C SER A 7 -27.37 4.14 -8.54
N SER A 8 -27.80 4.88 -7.51
CA SER A 8 -26.90 5.34 -6.45
C SER A 8 -27.03 4.42 -5.24
N SER A 9 -26.02 3.57 -5.02
CA SER A 9 -25.85 2.78 -3.80
C SER A 9 -25.72 3.72 -2.59
N SER A 10 -26.85 4.07 -1.96
CA SER A 10 -26.87 4.85 -0.73
C SER A 10 -26.55 3.91 0.43
N ALA A 11 -25.27 3.80 0.78
CA ALA A 11 -24.88 3.23 2.06
C ALA A 11 -25.57 4.06 3.18
N ARG A 12 -26.49 3.45 3.94
CA ARG A 12 -27.15 4.11 5.07
C ARG A 12 -26.09 4.72 5.99
N PRO A 13 -26.23 6.00 6.41
CA PRO A 13 -25.23 6.57 7.28
C PRO A 13 -25.25 5.84 8.63
N ARG A 14 -24.08 5.35 9.04
CA ARG A 14 -23.92 4.69 10.35
C ARG A 14 -24.00 5.78 11.42
N LYS A 15 -24.75 5.52 12.50
CA LYS A 15 -24.79 6.44 13.65
C LYS A 15 -23.63 6.10 14.58
N CYS A 16 -22.96 7.13 15.12
CA CYS A 16 -21.98 6.95 16.17
C CYS A 16 -22.65 6.34 17.40
N GLN A 17 -22.04 5.29 17.98
CA GLN A 17 -22.59 4.64 19.18
C GLN A 17 -22.50 5.51 20.43
N GLN A 18 -21.66 6.54 20.43
CA GLN A 18 -21.47 7.45 21.58
C GLN A 18 -22.35 8.71 21.48
N CYS A 19 -22.35 9.42 20.35
CA CYS A 19 -23.06 10.71 20.22
C CYS A 19 -24.28 10.65 19.30
N SER A 20 -24.61 9.49 18.72
CA SER A 20 -25.71 9.29 17.76
C SER A 20 -25.63 10.14 16.48
N ALA A 21 -24.53 10.89 16.29
CA ALA A 21 -24.31 11.66 15.07
C ALA A 21 -24.15 10.74 13.86
N THR A 22 -24.64 11.21 12.72
CA THR A 22 -24.47 10.61 11.41
C THR A 22 -22.99 10.67 11.04
N VAL A 23 -22.30 9.52 10.97
CA VAL A 23 -20.89 9.44 10.56
C VAL A 23 -20.78 8.81 9.18
N GLU A 24 -19.92 9.37 8.33
CA GLU A 24 -19.71 8.92 6.95
C GLU A 24 -18.73 7.74 6.84
N GLY A 25 -18.61 6.92 7.90
CA GLY A 25 -17.72 5.76 7.89
C GLY A 25 -16.24 6.11 8.13
N THR A 26 -15.96 7.24 8.79
CA THR A 26 -14.62 7.59 9.25
C THR A 26 -14.16 6.69 10.41
N ALA A 27 -12.84 6.54 10.55
CA ALA A 27 -12.22 5.77 11.64
C ALA A 27 -12.46 6.40 13.03
N VAL A 28 -12.62 7.73 13.06
CA VAL A 28 -12.90 8.52 14.26
C VAL A 28 -14.11 9.41 13.99
N CYS A 29 -15.07 9.45 14.91
CA CYS A 29 -16.24 10.31 14.79
C CYS A 29 -15.84 11.80 14.81
N ASP A 30 -16.31 12.59 13.84
CA ASP A 30 -15.96 14.01 13.75
C ASP A 30 -16.48 14.85 14.92
N PHE A 31 -17.57 14.41 15.55
CA PHE A 31 -18.27 15.14 16.62
C PHE A 31 -17.73 14.81 18.02
N CYS A 32 -17.68 13.53 18.39
CA CYS A 32 -17.25 13.12 19.73
C CYS A 32 -15.83 12.55 19.80
N LYS A 33 -15.14 12.46 18.66
CA LYS A 33 -13.77 11.94 18.55
C LYS A 33 -13.60 10.50 19.05
N THR A 34 -14.70 9.77 19.25
CA THR A 34 -14.71 8.36 19.59
C THR A 34 -14.32 7.51 18.38
N LEU A 35 -13.53 6.48 18.63
CA LEU A 35 -13.14 5.51 17.63
C LEU A 35 -14.35 4.70 17.13
N ASN A 36 -14.44 4.50 15.83
CA ASN A 36 -15.48 3.68 15.25
C ASN A 36 -15.08 2.19 15.37
N PRO A 37 -15.92 1.30 15.92
CA PRO A 37 -15.63 -0.14 15.94
C PRO A 37 -15.35 -0.73 14.56
N ALA A 38 -15.94 -0.16 13.51
CA ALA A 38 -15.68 -0.57 12.14
C ALA A 38 -14.27 -0.23 11.64
N ALA A 39 -13.53 0.67 12.32
CA ALA A 39 -12.20 1.09 11.92
C ALA A 39 -11.19 -0.07 11.86
N ALA A 40 -11.35 -1.08 12.71
CA ALA A 40 -10.49 -2.27 12.71
C ALA A 40 -10.66 -3.14 11.45
N MET A 41 -11.74 -2.94 10.69
CA MET A 41 -12.07 -3.70 9.48
C MET A 41 -11.99 -2.85 8.19
N MET A 42 -11.58 -1.59 8.29
CA MET A 42 -11.42 -0.72 7.13
C MET A 42 -10.16 -1.07 6.35
N ASP A 43 -10.18 -0.82 5.04
CA ASP A 43 -8.96 -0.81 4.24
C ASP A 43 -8.02 0.32 4.70
N PHE A 44 -6.74 0.21 4.35
CA PHE A 44 -5.71 1.14 4.84
C PHE A 44 -5.91 2.57 4.35
N PHE A 45 -6.44 2.76 3.13
CA PHE A 45 -6.71 4.09 2.60
C PHE A 45 -7.86 4.73 3.35
N SER A 46 -8.99 4.03 3.51
CA SER A 46 -10.15 4.51 4.27
C SER A 46 -9.82 4.74 5.75
N LEU A 47 -9.05 3.84 6.37
CA LEU A 47 -8.63 3.96 7.77
C LEU A 47 -7.83 5.27 8.01
N LEU A 48 -6.93 5.59 7.09
CA LEU A 48 -6.13 6.82 7.13
C LEU A 48 -6.84 8.01 6.48
N GLY A 49 -8.05 7.84 5.94
CA GLY A 49 -8.80 8.89 5.24
C GLY A 49 -8.09 9.42 3.99
N LEU A 50 -7.33 8.57 3.29
CA LEU A 50 -6.60 8.88 2.07
C LEU A 50 -7.37 8.39 0.84
N ALA A 51 -7.13 9.01 -0.32
CA ALA A 51 -7.64 8.50 -1.59
C ALA A 51 -6.89 7.22 -1.99
N GLU A 52 -7.61 6.24 -2.55
CA GLU A 52 -7.07 4.97 -3.05
C GLU A 52 -6.28 5.20 -4.34
N ARG A 53 -5.07 5.73 -4.21
CA ARG A 53 -4.15 6.05 -5.30
C ARG A 53 -2.71 5.73 -4.94
N PHE A 54 -1.88 5.47 -5.96
CA PHE A 54 -0.46 5.19 -5.75
C PHE A 54 0.32 6.42 -5.31
N ASP A 55 0.02 7.58 -5.89
CA ASP A 55 0.70 8.83 -5.58
C ASP A 55 0.13 9.46 -4.30
N ILE A 56 0.79 9.18 -3.17
CA ILE A 56 0.45 9.70 -1.85
C ILE A 56 1.59 10.60 -1.39
N ASP A 57 1.25 11.81 -0.94
CA ASP A 57 2.17 12.70 -0.24
C ASP A 57 2.61 12.07 1.10
N PRO A 58 3.91 11.75 1.28
CA PRO A 58 4.42 11.17 2.52
C PRO A 58 4.15 12.02 3.76
N GLU A 59 4.11 13.35 3.62
CA GLU A 59 3.84 14.25 4.74
C GLU A 59 2.34 14.25 5.10
N GLU A 60 1.46 14.18 4.10
CA GLU A 60 0.03 13.96 4.34
C GLU A 60 -0.22 12.64 5.07
N LEU A 61 0.39 11.54 4.59
CA LEU A 61 0.31 10.22 5.22
C LEU A 61 0.76 10.28 6.68
N ARG A 62 1.94 10.85 6.94
CA ARG A 62 2.49 11.01 8.29
C ARG A 62 1.57 11.83 9.19
N ARG A 63 1.06 12.96 8.70
CA ARG A 63 0.16 13.83 9.46
C ARG A 63 -1.13 13.12 9.84
N LYS A 64 -1.75 12.39 8.91
CA LYS A 64 -2.99 11.65 9.18
C LYS A 64 -2.77 10.49 10.14
N TYR A 65 -1.69 9.74 9.98
CA TYR A 65 -1.27 8.71 10.92
C TYR A 65 -1.11 9.28 12.35
N LEU A 66 -0.32 10.33 12.53
CA LEU A 66 -0.10 10.95 13.84
C LEU A 66 -1.40 11.48 14.47
N ALA A 67 -2.29 12.05 13.68
CA ALA A 67 -3.59 12.52 14.16
C ALA A 67 -4.45 11.35 14.67
N LEU A 68 -4.51 10.24 13.93
CA LEU A 68 -5.33 9.07 14.29
C LEU A 68 -4.73 8.25 15.44
N SER A 69 -3.41 8.07 15.46
CA SER A 69 -2.72 7.34 16.55
C SER A 69 -2.96 7.98 17.92
N ARG A 70 -3.11 9.31 17.99
CA ARG A 70 -3.46 9.99 19.26
C ARG A 70 -4.84 9.59 19.79
N HIS A 71 -5.79 9.32 18.90
CA HIS A 71 -7.16 8.95 19.27
C HIS A 71 -7.29 7.44 19.54
N ALA A 72 -6.45 6.62 18.90
CA ALA A 72 -6.45 5.17 19.08
C ALA A 72 -5.54 4.70 20.23
N HIS A 73 -4.73 5.57 20.85
CA HIS A 73 -3.74 5.14 21.83
C HIS A 73 -4.38 4.51 23.09
N PRO A 74 -3.98 3.28 23.47
CA PRO A 74 -4.60 2.55 24.58
C PRO A 74 -4.42 3.24 25.94
N ASP A 75 -3.38 4.08 26.09
CA ASP A 75 -3.10 4.82 27.33
C ASP A 75 -4.21 5.78 27.76
N TYR A 76 -5.05 6.26 26.83
CA TYR A 76 -6.20 7.10 27.19
C TYR A 76 -7.40 6.29 27.72
N HIS A 77 -7.36 4.96 27.59
CA HIS A 77 -8.48 4.06 27.87
C HIS A 77 -8.12 2.97 28.90
N VAL A 78 -7.07 3.17 29.71
CA VAL A 78 -6.61 2.19 30.71
C VAL A 78 -7.71 1.80 31.72
N ASN A 79 -8.61 2.74 32.03
CA ASN A 79 -9.72 2.55 32.97
C ASN A 79 -11.02 2.06 32.29
N ASP A 80 -11.03 1.84 30.98
CA ASP A 80 -12.23 1.41 30.26
C ASP A 80 -12.44 -0.11 30.34
N ASN A 81 -13.67 -0.52 30.00
CA ASN A 81 -14.04 -1.93 29.91
C ASN A 81 -13.13 -2.68 28.93
N ALA A 82 -12.94 -3.98 29.19
CA ALA A 82 -12.03 -4.82 28.40
C ALA A 82 -12.30 -4.78 26.88
N ASP A 83 -13.57 -4.74 26.47
CA ASP A 83 -13.96 -4.69 25.06
C ASP A 83 -13.52 -3.39 24.37
N VAL A 84 -13.60 -2.26 25.08
CA VAL A 84 -13.16 -0.95 24.57
C VAL A 84 -11.64 -0.91 24.43
N ARG A 85 -10.91 -1.43 25.43
CA ARG A 85 -9.44 -1.53 25.36
C ARG A 85 -8.99 -2.42 24.20
N ASN A 86 -9.64 -3.57 24.01
CA ASN A 86 -9.35 -4.48 22.91
C ASN A 86 -9.59 -3.83 21.55
N LEU A 87 -10.66 -3.06 21.40
CA LEU A 87 -10.93 -2.32 20.17
C LEU A 87 -9.83 -1.30 19.88
N HIS A 88 -9.42 -0.50 20.86
CA HIS A 88 -8.34 0.49 20.70
C HIS A 88 -7.00 -0.17 20.33
N LEU A 89 -6.68 -1.32 20.94
CA LEU A 89 -5.50 -2.11 20.60
C LEU A 89 -5.54 -2.59 19.15
N GLN A 90 -6.66 -3.15 18.70
CA GLN A 90 -6.83 -3.64 17.32
C GLN A 90 -6.66 -2.50 16.31
N VAL A 91 -7.34 -1.37 16.52
CA VAL A 91 -7.26 -0.23 15.60
C VAL A 91 -5.86 0.41 15.61
N SER A 92 -5.19 0.48 16.75
CA SER A 92 -3.81 0.95 16.83
C SER A 92 -2.87 0.06 16.02
N ALA A 93 -3.03 -1.27 16.11
CA ALA A 93 -2.28 -2.22 15.29
C ALA A 93 -2.56 -2.02 13.80
N SER A 94 -3.83 -1.93 13.40
CA SER A 94 -4.22 -1.67 12.00
C SER A 94 -3.68 -0.34 11.48
N LEU A 95 -3.65 0.72 12.30
CA LEU A 95 -3.08 2.02 11.91
C LEU A 95 -1.58 1.95 11.67
N ASN A 96 -0.86 1.19 12.49
CA ASN A 96 0.58 0.98 12.32
C ASN A 96 0.87 0.19 11.04
N GLU A 97 0.11 -0.88 10.80
CA GLU A 97 0.23 -1.69 9.59
C GLU A 97 -0.11 -0.88 8.33
N ALA A 98 -1.20 -0.11 8.37
CA ALA A 98 -1.59 0.79 7.29
C ALA A 98 -0.49 1.82 6.99
N TYR A 99 0.08 2.45 8.03
CA TYR A 99 1.15 3.43 7.85
C TYR A 99 2.43 2.78 7.28
N GLN A 100 2.85 1.62 7.79
CA GLN A 100 4.02 0.91 7.27
C GLN A 100 3.82 0.50 5.81
N THR A 101 2.64 -0.02 5.47
CA THR A 101 2.30 -0.47 4.12
C THR A 101 2.25 0.68 3.13
N LEU A 102 1.58 1.78 3.47
CA LEU A 102 1.41 2.91 2.55
C LEU A 102 2.66 3.81 2.45
N ARG A 103 3.58 3.73 3.42
CA ARG A 103 4.82 4.50 3.44
C ARG A 103 5.86 3.95 2.47
N ASP A 104 6.00 2.63 2.38
CA ASP A 104 6.90 1.99 1.42
C ASP A 104 6.23 1.93 0.04
N PRO A 105 6.80 2.53 -1.01
CA PRO A 105 6.17 2.55 -2.33
C PRO A 105 5.91 1.14 -2.91
N ALA A 106 6.77 0.15 -2.67
CA ALA A 106 6.57 -1.19 -3.20
C ALA A 106 5.46 -1.94 -2.46
N SER A 107 5.42 -1.86 -1.13
CA SER A 107 4.32 -2.39 -0.32
C SER A 107 2.99 -1.70 -0.64
N ARG A 108 3.00 -0.37 -0.82
CA ARG A 108 1.82 0.40 -1.24
C ARG A 108 1.31 -0.05 -2.60
N ALA A 109 2.21 -0.22 -3.57
CA ALA A 109 1.85 -0.70 -4.90
C ALA A 109 1.22 -2.10 -4.85
N ALA A 110 1.82 -3.03 -4.11
CA ALA A 110 1.27 -4.38 -3.96
C ALA A 110 -0.12 -4.38 -3.32
N TYR A 111 -0.29 -3.61 -2.24
CA TYR A 111 -1.58 -3.46 -1.58
C TYR A 111 -2.65 -2.86 -2.51
N LEU A 112 -2.31 -1.76 -3.20
CA LEU A 112 -3.22 -1.11 -4.13
C LEU A 112 -3.57 -2.02 -5.32
N LEU A 113 -2.62 -2.80 -5.82
CA LEU A 113 -2.87 -3.75 -6.92
C LEU A 113 -3.94 -4.78 -6.54
N GLU A 114 -3.82 -5.41 -5.37
CA GLU A 114 -4.80 -6.40 -4.89
C GLU A 114 -6.17 -5.78 -4.65
N ARG A 115 -6.19 -4.55 -4.13
CA ARG A 115 -7.41 -3.75 -3.94
C ARG A 115 -8.15 -3.48 -5.25
N LEU A 116 -7.42 -3.28 -6.34
CA LEU A 116 -7.96 -3.08 -7.69
C LEU A 116 -8.35 -4.40 -8.38
N GLY A 117 -8.23 -5.54 -7.71
CA GLY A 117 -8.55 -6.87 -8.26
C GLY A 117 -7.39 -7.53 -9.01
N GLY A 118 -6.18 -6.98 -8.90
CA GLY A 118 -4.97 -7.62 -9.40
C GLY A 118 -4.57 -8.84 -8.56
N LYS A 119 -3.72 -9.69 -9.12
CA LYS A 119 -3.24 -10.89 -8.44
C LYS A 119 -2.20 -10.54 -7.37
N SER A 120 -2.18 -11.28 -6.27
CA SER A 120 -1.12 -11.21 -5.26
C SER A 120 0.18 -11.84 -5.76
N SER A 121 1.29 -11.65 -5.03
CA SER A 121 2.59 -12.28 -5.34
C SER A 121 2.59 -13.80 -5.24
N GLU A 122 1.67 -14.39 -4.48
CA GLU A 122 1.51 -15.84 -4.39
C GLU A 122 0.78 -16.40 -5.60
N ALA A 123 -0.19 -15.65 -6.13
CA ALA A 123 -1.00 -16.05 -7.28
C ALA A 123 -0.29 -15.85 -8.62
N ASP A 124 0.66 -14.92 -8.70
CA ASP A 124 1.41 -14.65 -9.93
C ASP A 124 2.86 -14.25 -9.64
N LYS A 125 3.79 -15.07 -10.14
CA LYS A 125 5.24 -14.89 -10.02
C LYS A 125 5.92 -14.59 -11.35
N SER A 126 5.13 -14.31 -12.39
CA SER A 126 5.69 -13.91 -13.69
C SER A 126 6.46 -12.60 -13.56
N VAL A 127 7.46 -12.45 -14.40
CA VAL A 127 8.32 -11.26 -14.52
C VAL A 127 8.43 -10.91 -16.01
N PRO A 128 8.87 -9.69 -16.36
CA PRO A 128 9.02 -9.30 -17.76
C PRO A 128 9.97 -10.23 -18.54
N ASP A 129 9.73 -10.37 -19.83
CA ASP A 129 10.57 -11.18 -20.71
C ASP A 129 12.04 -10.70 -20.70
N GLY A 130 12.98 -11.65 -20.65
CA GLY A 130 14.42 -11.36 -20.58
C GLY A 130 14.92 -10.82 -19.24
N PHE A 131 14.03 -10.56 -18.26
CA PHE A 131 14.42 -10.07 -16.95
C PHE A 131 15.24 -11.10 -16.15
N LEU A 132 14.84 -12.37 -16.20
CA LEU A 132 15.52 -13.43 -15.44
C LEU A 132 16.96 -13.64 -15.91
N ASP A 133 17.21 -13.56 -17.21
CA ASP A 133 18.56 -13.72 -17.76
C ASP A 133 19.49 -12.61 -17.25
N THR A 134 18.99 -11.37 -17.24
CA THR A 134 19.73 -10.22 -16.68
C THR A 134 19.99 -10.41 -15.18
N MET A 135 19.01 -10.87 -14.42
CA MET A 135 19.16 -11.11 -12.98
C MET A 135 20.12 -12.26 -12.66
N MET A 136 20.15 -13.32 -13.48
CA MET A 136 21.10 -14.41 -13.30
C MET A 136 22.54 -13.92 -13.47
N MET A 137 22.82 -13.15 -14.53
CA MET A 137 24.15 -12.55 -14.74
C MET A 137 24.55 -11.65 -13.58
N MET A 138 23.65 -10.77 -13.13
CA MET A 138 23.94 -9.89 -11.99
C MET A 138 24.14 -10.65 -10.68
N GLN A 139 23.43 -11.77 -10.50
CA GLN A 139 23.61 -12.61 -9.34
C GLN A 139 25.00 -13.27 -9.33
N GLU A 140 25.49 -13.73 -10.48
CA GLU A 140 26.86 -14.26 -10.63
C GLU A 140 27.89 -13.18 -10.29
N ASP A 141 27.78 -11.97 -10.87
CA ASP A 141 28.68 -10.85 -10.57
C ASP A 141 28.73 -10.52 -9.07
N VAL A 142 27.56 -10.51 -8.40
CA VAL A 142 27.48 -10.27 -6.95
C VAL A 142 28.14 -11.41 -6.16
N GLN A 143 27.92 -12.66 -6.56
CA GLN A 143 28.53 -13.82 -5.89
C GLN A 143 30.06 -13.79 -6.02
N ASP A 144 30.58 -13.55 -7.21
CA ASP A 144 32.03 -13.45 -7.47
C ASP A 144 32.66 -12.33 -6.63
N ALA A 145 32.01 -11.17 -6.55
CA ALA A 145 32.50 -10.05 -5.74
C ALA A 145 32.45 -10.34 -4.23
N VAL A 146 31.43 -11.06 -3.75
CA VAL A 146 31.35 -11.53 -2.35
C VAL A 146 32.47 -12.52 -2.05
N GLU A 147 32.69 -13.51 -2.93
CA GLU A 147 33.74 -14.53 -2.76
C GLU A 147 35.13 -13.90 -2.78
N ALA A 148 35.36 -12.91 -3.66
CA ALA A 148 36.59 -12.13 -3.73
C ALA A 148 36.76 -11.14 -2.56
N SER A 149 35.72 -10.91 -1.75
CA SER A 149 35.67 -9.84 -0.73
C SER A 149 35.98 -8.45 -1.32
N ASP A 150 35.54 -8.20 -2.56
CA ASP A 150 35.78 -6.95 -3.27
C ASP A 150 34.71 -5.90 -2.91
N ALA A 151 35.00 -5.14 -1.85
CA ALA A 151 34.10 -4.10 -1.38
C ALA A 151 33.85 -2.98 -2.41
N ALA A 152 34.79 -2.72 -3.31
CA ALA A 152 34.64 -1.68 -4.34
C ALA A 152 33.66 -2.15 -5.42
N GLU A 153 33.79 -3.40 -5.85
CA GLU A 153 32.88 -3.99 -6.84
C GLU A 153 31.47 -4.19 -6.26
N LEU A 154 31.33 -4.63 -5.00
CA LEU A 154 30.02 -4.72 -4.34
C LEU A 154 29.32 -3.36 -4.23
N ALA A 155 30.07 -2.28 -3.97
CA ALA A 155 29.51 -0.93 -3.96
C ALA A 155 29.06 -0.49 -5.36
N ARG A 156 29.84 -0.80 -6.41
CA ARG A 156 29.47 -0.54 -7.81
C ARG A 156 28.20 -1.29 -8.21
N LEU A 157 28.15 -2.60 -7.96
CA LEU A 157 27.01 -3.45 -8.27
C LEU A 157 25.74 -2.99 -7.54
N ARG A 158 25.87 -2.58 -6.27
CA ARG A 158 24.76 -1.99 -5.53
C ARG A 158 24.20 -0.76 -6.21
N GLU A 159 25.03 0.17 -6.69
CA GLU A 159 24.57 1.38 -7.37
C GLU A 159 23.83 1.05 -8.67
N VAL A 160 24.32 0.07 -9.44
CA VAL A 160 23.64 -0.41 -10.65
C VAL A 160 22.29 -1.02 -10.31
N LEU A 161 22.23 -1.91 -9.30
CA LEU A 161 20.98 -2.54 -8.86
C LEU A 161 19.98 -1.52 -8.30
N GLN A 162 20.44 -0.51 -7.56
CA GLN A 162 19.60 0.60 -7.08
C GLN A 162 19.01 1.40 -8.25
N THR A 163 19.83 1.69 -9.26
CA THR A 163 19.36 2.39 -10.47
C THR A 163 18.29 1.58 -11.21
N GLN A 164 18.46 0.25 -11.31
CA GLN A 164 17.45 -0.63 -11.89
C GLN A 164 16.18 -0.67 -11.06
N HIS A 165 16.30 -0.83 -9.74
CA HIS A 165 15.17 -0.81 -8.80
C HIS A 165 14.34 0.47 -8.96
N ASP A 166 14.99 1.62 -8.99
CA ASP A 166 14.31 2.91 -9.14
C ASP A 166 13.67 3.07 -10.51
N GLY A 167 14.28 2.50 -11.56
CA GLY A 167 13.70 2.41 -12.90
C GLY A 167 12.40 1.61 -12.92
N LEU A 168 12.41 0.41 -12.34
CA LEU A 168 11.21 -0.43 -12.23
C LEU A 168 10.12 0.26 -11.41
N MET A 169 10.47 0.90 -10.30
CA MET A 169 9.52 1.64 -9.47
C MET A 169 8.91 2.86 -10.19
N ARG A 170 9.68 3.55 -11.04
CA ARG A 170 9.12 4.58 -11.94
C ARG A 170 8.13 3.99 -12.94
N GLY A 171 8.45 2.83 -13.52
CA GLY A 171 7.53 2.10 -14.41
C GLY A 171 6.23 1.70 -13.72
N VAL A 172 6.30 1.18 -12.49
CA VAL A 172 5.11 0.89 -11.66
C VAL A 172 4.26 2.14 -11.45
N ALA A 173 4.89 3.28 -11.12
CA ALA A 173 4.17 4.53 -10.93
C ALA A 173 3.44 5.00 -12.20
N GLU A 174 4.10 4.87 -13.35
CA GLU A 174 3.53 5.21 -14.65
C GLU A 174 2.35 4.31 -15.00
N LEU A 175 2.47 3.00 -14.79
CA LEU A 175 1.38 2.05 -15.02
C LEU A 175 0.16 2.33 -14.13
N PHE A 176 0.36 2.74 -12.87
CA PHE A 176 -0.76 3.19 -12.03
C PHE A 176 -1.42 4.47 -12.54
N ALA A 177 -0.64 5.43 -13.05
CA ALA A 177 -1.18 6.64 -13.66
C ALA A 177 -1.99 6.31 -14.93
N GLN A 178 -1.48 5.42 -15.78
CA GLN A 178 -2.18 4.92 -16.95
C GLN A 178 -3.47 4.17 -16.56
N HIS A 179 -3.42 3.33 -15.53
CA HIS A 179 -4.59 2.64 -15.00
C HIS A 179 -5.65 3.64 -14.53
N GLN A 180 -5.26 4.65 -13.75
CA GLN A 180 -6.17 5.69 -13.29
C GLN A 180 -6.83 6.44 -14.46
N GLN A 181 -6.05 6.77 -15.49
CA GLN A 181 -6.57 7.40 -16.71
C GLN A 181 -7.52 6.48 -17.49
N ALA A 182 -7.19 5.19 -17.60
CA ALA A 182 -8.02 4.19 -18.26
C ALA A 182 -9.38 4.01 -17.56
N VAL A 183 -9.39 4.01 -16.22
CA VAL A 183 -10.63 4.00 -15.42
C VAL A 183 -11.50 5.22 -15.73
N ILE A 184 -10.90 6.42 -15.77
CA ILE A 184 -11.63 7.67 -16.10
C ILE A 184 -12.23 7.59 -17.51
N CYS A 185 -11.48 7.04 -18.46
CA CYS A 185 -11.92 6.88 -19.85
C CYS A 185 -12.82 5.65 -20.10
N GLN A 186 -13.17 4.87 -19.07
CA GLN A 186 -13.94 3.62 -19.18
C GLN A 186 -13.31 2.58 -20.13
N ALA A 187 -11.97 2.52 -20.15
CA ALA A 187 -11.21 1.58 -20.95
C ALA A 187 -10.90 0.28 -20.19
N VAL A 188 -10.43 -0.75 -20.91
CA VAL A 188 -10.03 -2.04 -20.32
C VAL A 188 -8.73 -1.86 -19.53
N THR A 189 -8.73 -2.30 -18.27
CA THR A 189 -7.59 -2.15 -17.34
C THR A 189 -6.89 -3.46 -16.99
N ALA A 190 -7.46 -4.62 -17.35
CA ALA A 190 -6.98 -5.92 -16.89
C ALA A 190 -5.50 -6.19 -17.24
N GLY A 191 -5.06 -5.83 -18.45
CA GLY A 191 -3.66 -5.99 -18.86
C GLY A 191 -2.69 -5.12 -18.06
N LEU A 192 -3.12 -3.93 -17.63
CA LEU A 192 -2.28 -3.03 -16.81
C LEU A 192 -2.03 -3.62 -15.43
N LEU A 193 -3.02 -4.26 -14.81
CA LEU A 193 -2.85 -4.89 -13.50
C LEU A 193 -1.89 -6.09 -13.56
N GLU A 194 -1.93 -6.86 -14.65
CA GLU A 194 -0.97 -7.95 -14.90
C GLU A 194 0.45 -7.42 -15.08
N GLU A 195 0.61 -6.34 -15.86
CA GLU A 195 1.91 -5.71 -16.08
C GLU A 195 2.48 -5.11 -14.78
N ILE A 196 1.66 -4.44 -13.97
CA ILE A 196 2.06 -3.93 -12.64
C ILE A 196 2.55 -5.10 -11.76
N ARG A 197 1.85 -6.24 -11.79
CA ARG A 197 2.25 -7.43 -11.00
C ARG A 197 3.63 -7.94 -11.43
N GLN A 198 3.88 -8.04 -12.72
CA GLN A 198 5.18 -8.46 -13.26
C GLN A 198 6.30 -7.50 -12.86
N GLN A 199 6.07 -6.19 -12.96
CA GLN A 199 7.03 -5.17 -12.55
C GLN A 199 7.31 -5.24 -11.03
N LEU A 200 6.30 -5.43 -10.19
CA LEU A 200 6.49 -5.58 -8.74
C LEU A 200 7.23 -6.87 -8.36
N ASN A 201 7.04 -7.94 -9.14
CA ASN A 201 7.84 -9.15 -8.99
C ASN A 201 9.31 -8.86 -9.32
N ALA A 202 9.59 -8.19 -10.44
CA ALA A 202 10.94 -7.76 -10.81
C ALA A 202 11.60 -6.88 -9.73
N VAL A 203 10.88 -5.89 -9.19
CA VAL A 203 11.34 -5.05 -8.05
C VAL A 203 11.76 -5.92 -6.87
N SER A 204 10.98 -6.95 -6.55
CA SER A 204 11.26 -7.86 -5.44
C SER A 204 12.52 -8.70 -5.67
N TYR A 205 12.83 -9.09 -6.92
CA TYR A 205 14.08 -9.77 -7.28
C TYR A 205 15.29 -8.84 -7.11
N VAL A 206 15.23 -7.63 -7.68
CA VAL A 206 16.33 -6.66 -7.58
C VAL A 206 16.61 -6.30 -6.12
N LYS A 207 15.56 -6.09 -5.31
CA LYS A 207 15.71 -5.80 -3.88
C LYS A 207 16.46 -6.90 -3.12
N LYS A 208 16.19 -8.17 -3.43
CA LYS A 208 16.91 -9.30 -2.84
C LYS A 208 18.39 -9.28 -3.21
N LEU A 209 18.74 -8.97 -4.46
CA LEU A 209 20.15 -8.85 -4.87
C LEU A 209 20.84 -7.67 -4.19
N ILE A 210 20.17 -6.52 -4.05
CA ILE A 210 20.70 -5.37 -3.29
C ILE A 210 21.04 -5.78 -1.86
N ASP A 211 20.18 -6.57 -1.21
CA ASP A 211 20.41 -7.03 0.17
C ASP A 211 21.60 -7.98 0.30
N LEU A 212 21.98 -8.71 -0.76
CA LEU A 212 23.17 -9.58 -0.80
C LEU A 212 24.48 -8.81 -0.93
N THR A 213 24.44 -7.56 -1.41
CA THR A 213 25.66 -6.74 -1.54
C THR A 213 26.16 -6.17 -0.20
N ARG A 214 25.39 -6.32 0.89
CA ARG A 214 25.57 -5.65 2.20
C ARG A 214 26.83 -6.05 2.96
#